data_AF-A0A1H3Q358-F1
#
_entry.id   AF-A0A1H3Q358-F1
#
_cell.length_a   1.000
_cell.length_b   1.000
_cell.length_c   1.000
_cell.angle_alpha   90.00
_cell.angle_beta   90.00
_cell.angle_gamma   90.00
#
_symmetry.space_group_name_H-M   'P 1'
#
loop_
_entity.id
_entity.type
_entity.pdbx_description
1 polymer ?
#
loop_
_entity_poly.entity_id
_entity_poly.type
_entity_poly.pdbx_seq_one_letter_code
_entity_poly.pdbx_strand_id
1 'polypeptide(L)'
;MNNKTSSASIIKALGCIIFDIAIILGFYRAFGLFFIIAPDKSALMLLFLLLGLALLNAVIIFPRPFFKVLGVPYSISMIILTVFYVLISNTLSILFIGGALVGYLVWQLILIAAYLVIFALILFFVGKVEEDNIRDEKEQRDKTLIKLYLMNIEAALGEKENGEEASRILTLFKSLKERINASTPFGRITNNFAVLDLEEKIKRNLISIEEILKIDLNEDNLLELEKLLESTKNLVINRESLNIK
;
A
#
# COMPACT_ATOMS: atom_id res chain seq x y z
N MET A 1 -4.53 -0.04 27.55
CA MET A 1 -5.13 0.44 26.28
C MET A 1 -5.49 -0.75 25.40
N ASN A 2 -6.70 -1.34 25.53
CA ASN A 2 -7.12 -2.45 24.64
C ASN A 2 -8.66 -2.57 24.42
N ASN A 3 -9.49 -1.75 25.07
CA ASN A 3 -10.96 -1.90 25.01
C ASN A 3 -11.63 -1.25 23.80
N LYS A 4 -11.05 -0.21 23.18
CA LYS A 4 -11.71 0.53 22.08
C LYS A 4 -11.84 -0.29 20.79
N THR A 5 -10.90 -1.20 20.52
CA THR A 5 -10.95 -2.10 19.35
C THR A 5 -11.94 -3.25 19.53
N SER A 6 -12.14 -3.70 20.78
CA SER A 6 -13.10 -4.77 21.11
C SER A 6 -14.55 -4.31 20.90
N SER A 7 -14.92 -3.16 21.46
CA SER A 7 -16.30 -2.65 21.36
C SER A 7 -16.71 -2.32 19.93
N ALA A 8 -15.81 -1.75 19.12
CA ALA A 8 -16.09 -1.45 17.72
C ALA A 8 -16.32 -2.71 16.87
N SER A 9 -15.57 -3.79 17.12
CA SER A 9 -15.75 -5.07 16.43
C SER A 9 -17.06 -5.74 16.81
N ILE A 10 -17.46 -5.67 18.09
CA ILE A 10 -18.72 -6.22 18.57
C ILE A 10 -19.91 -5.50 17.92
N ILE A 11 -19.88 -4.17 17.83
CA ILE A 11 -20.94 -3.38 17.18
C ILE A 11 -21.06 -3.74 15.69
N LYS A 12 -19.94 -3.93 15.00
CA LYS A 12 -19.93 -4.36 13.59
C LYS A 12 -20.55 -5.74 13.41
N ALA A 13 -20.15 -6.71 14.24
CA ALA A 13 -20.70 -8.06 14.20
C ALA A 13 -22.22 -8.06 14.47
N LEU A 14 -22.67 -7.30 15.46
CA LEU A 14 -24.11 -7.12 15.72
C LEU A 14 -24.84 -6.48 14.54
N GLY A 15 -24.25 -5.46 13.93
CA GLY A 15 -24.78 -4.82 12.72
C GLY A 15 -24.94 -5.82 11.56
N CYS A 16 -23.91 -6.65 11.30
CA CYS A 16 -23.97 -7.72 10.31
C CYS A 16 -25.11 -8.71 10.60
N ILE A 17 -25.24 -9.17 11.85
CA ILE A 17 -26.28 -10.12 12.24
C ILE A 17 -27.68 -9.52 12.03
N ILE A 18 -27.91 -8.27 12.46
CA ILE A 18 -29.19 -7.59 12.28
C ILE A 18 -29.51 -7.43 10.79
N PHE A 19 -28.51 -7.06 9.98
CA PHE A 19 -28.65 -6.92 8.55
C PHE A 19 -28.99 -8.26 7.88
N ASP A 20 -28.27 -9.33 8.19
CA ASP A 20 -28.52 -10.67 7.66
C ASP A 20 -29.93 -11.14 7.98
N ILE A 21 -30.38 -10.97 9.23
CA ILE A 21 -31.74 -11.31 9.66
C ILE A 21 -32.75 -10.52 8.83
N ALA A 22 -32.56 -9.22 8.66
CA ALA A 22 -33.47 -8.38 7.88
C ALA A 22 -33.53 -8.81 6.40
N ILE A 23 -32.38 -9.14 5.79
CA ILE A 23 -32.31 -9.60 4.40
C ILE A 23 -32.96 -10.99 4.24
N ILE A 24 -32.70 -11.92 5.16
CA ILE A 24 -33.31 -13.26 5.14
C ILE A 24 -34.83 -13.16 5.30
N LEU A 25 -35.32 -12.34 6.24
CA LEU A 25 -36.76 -12.09 6.40
C LEU A 25 -37.37 -11.45 5.15
N GLY A 26 -36.67 -10.47 4.55
CA GLY A 26 -37.05 -9.87 3.28
C GLY A 26 -37.13 -10.90 2.15
N PHE A 27 -36.18 -11.82 2.08
CA PHE A 27 -36.15 -12.91 1.11
C PHE A 27 -37.36 -13.83 1.27
N TYR A 28 -37.65 -14.31 2.48
CA TYR A 28 -38.83 -15.14 2.72
C TYR A 28 -40.13 -14.41 2.42
N ARG A 29 -40.21 -13.10 2.67
CA ARG A 29 -41.38 -12.30 2.33
C ARG A 29 -41.57 -12.14 0.82
N ALA A 30 -40.49 -11.89 0.08
CA ALA A 30 -40.55 -11.67 -1.37
C ALA A 30 -40.71 -12.98 -2.15
N PHE A 31 -40.09 -14.06 -1.68
CA PHE A 31 -39.97 -15.33 -2.40
C PHE A 31 -40.68 -16.50 -1.73
N GLY A 32 -41.46 -16.26 -0.66
CA GLY A 32 -42.13 -17.31 0.11
C GLY A 32 -43.07 -18.19 -0.72
N LEU A 33 -43.66 -17.66 -1.80
CA LEU A 33 -44.46 -18.45 -2.73
C LEU A 33 -43.63 -19.48 -3.52
N PHE A 34 -42.33 -19.22 -3.75
CA PHE A 34 -41.45 -20.17 -4.45
C PHE A 34 -41.06 -21.38 -3.60
N PHE A 35 -41.10 -21.27 -2.28
CA PHE A 35 -40.97 -22.43 -1.41
C PHE A 35 -42.06 -23.48 -1.65
N ILE A 36 -43.26 -23.04 -2.08
CA ILE A 36 -44.39 -23.92 -2.35
C ILE A 36 -44.33 -24.45 -3.79
N ILE A 37 -43.99 -23.57 -4.75
CA ILE A 37 -44.07 -23.89 -6.20
C ILE A 37 -42.84 -24.67 -6.69
N ALA A 38 -41.63 -24.33 -6.21
CA ALA A 38 -40.37 -24.89 -6.67
C ALA A 38 -39.35 -24.98 -5.52
N PRO A 39 -39.54 -25.92 -4.56
CA PRO A 39 -38.78 -25.96 -3.30
C PRO A 39 -37.28 -26.13 -3.51
N ASP A 40 -36.85 -26.96 -4.45
CA ASP A 40 -35.44 -27.24 -4.76
C ASP A 40 -34.71 -25.98 -5.28
N LYS A 41 -35.37 -25.18 -6.12
CA LYS A 41 -34.80 -23.90 -6.61
C LYS A 41 -34.80 -22.84 -5.52
N SER A 42 -35.82 -22.82 -4.67
CA SER A 42 -35.89 -21.92 -3.53
C SER A 42 -34.78 -22.19 -2.50
N ALA A 43 -34.45 -23.46 -2.25
CA ALA A 43 -33.32 -23.85 -1.42
C ALA A 43 -31.97 -23.39 -2.01
N LEU A 44 -31.79 -23.51 -3.33
CA LEU A 44 -30.60 -23.01 -4.02
C LEU A 44 -30.49 -21.49 -3.98
N MET A 45 -31.60 -20.77 -4.17
CA MET A 45 -31.64 -19.30 -4.03
C MET A 45 -31.19 -18.86 -2.65
N LEU A 46 -31.71 -19.50 -1.60
CA LEU A 46 -31.32 -19.22 -0.23
C LEU A 46 -29.83 -19.50 -0.01
N LEU A 47 -29.29 -20.57 -0.57
CA LEU A 47 -27.86 -20.89 -0.47
C LEU A 47 -26.99 -19.80 -1.13
N PHE A 48 -27.33 -19.31 -2.31
CA PHE A 48 -26.59 -18.23 -2.96
C PHE A 48 -26.72 -16.89 -2.21
N LEU A 49 -27.89 -16.61 -1.65
CA LEU A 49 -28.09 -15.45 -0.76
C LEU A 49 -27.16 -15.54 0.46
N LEU A 50 -27.14 -16.69 1.15
CA LEU A 50 -26.31 -16.91 2.33
C LEU A 50 -24.82 -16.83 2.01
N LEU A 51 -24.40 -17.36 0.86
CA LEU A 51 -23.01 -17.26 0.39
C LEU A 51 -22.61 -15.78 0.14
N GLY A 52 -23.48 -15.01 -0.49
CA GLY A 52 -23.25 -13.58 -0.71
C GLY A 52 -23.20 -12.77 0.61
N LEU A 53 -24.08 -13.08 1.56
CA LEU A 53 -24.06 -12.46 2.90
C LEU A 53 -22.79 -12.84 3.67
N ALA A 54 -22.36 -14.10 3.60
CA ALA A 54 -21.12 -14.55 4.23
C ALA A 54 -19.90 -13.79 3.67
N LEU A 55 -19.82 -13.60 2.35
CA LEU A 55 -18.77 -12.83 1.70
C LEU A 55 -18.82 -11.34 2.10
N LEU A 56 -20.02 -10.76 2.13
CA LEU A 56 -20.22 -9.37 2.56
C LEU A 56 -19.75 -9.17 4.01
N ASN A 57 -20.11 -10.08 4.91
CA ASN A 57 -19.71 -10.04 6.31
C ASN A 57 -18.22 -10.25 6.51
N ALA A 58 -17.59 -11.13 5.71
CA ALA A 58 -16.14 -11.29 5.72
C ALA A 58 -15.42 -9.97 5.42
N VAL A 59 -15.90 -9.21 4.44
CA VAL A 59 -15.34 -7.89 4.08
C VAL A 59 -15.57 -6.85 5.19
N ILE A 60 -16.74 -6.86 5.85
CA ILE A 60 -17.10 -5.89 6.90
C ILE A 60 -16.39 -6.16 8.24
N ILE A 61 -16.27 -7.43 8.64
CA ILE A 61 -15.73 -7.88 9.94
C ILE A 61 -14.20 -7.87 9.93
N PHE A 62 -13.57 -8.16 8.80
CA PHE A 62 -12.13 -8.11 8.64
C PHE A 62 -11.69 -6.91 7.80
N PRO A 63 -12.02 -5.66 8.20
CA PRO A 63 -11.64 -4.50 7.41
C PRO A 63 -10.14 -4.30 7.45
N ARG A 64 -9.41 -4.73 8.48
CA ARG A 64 -7.98 -4.40 8.61
C ARG A 64 -7.09 -4.96 7.51
N PRO A 65 -7.17 -6.24 7.12
CA PRO A 65 -6.44 -6.73 5.96
C PRO A 65 -6.92 -6.08 4.66
N PHE A 66 -8.21 -5.75 4.52
CA PHE A 66 -8.76 -5.17 3.28
C PHE A 66 -8.53 -3.66 3.15
N PHE A 67 -8.61 -2.86 4.21
CA PHE A 67 -8.47 -1.40 4.16
C PHE A 67 -7.01 -0.94 4.19
N LYS A 68 -6.11 -1.64 4.90
CA LYS A 68 -4.68 -1.28 4.91
C LYS A 68 -3.98 -1.61 3.59
N VAL A 69 -4.38 -2.72 2.96
CA VAL A 69 -3.79 -3.24 1.72
C VAL A 69 -4.57 -2.70 0.51
N LEU A 70 -5.91 -2.69 0.56
CA LEU A 70 -6.75 -2.32 -0.58
C LEU A 70 -7.30 -0.91 -0.58
N GLY A 71 -7.24 -0.16 0.53
CA GLY A 71 -7.81 1.19 0.57
C GLY A 71 -9.35 1.24 0.54
N VAL A 72 -9.88 2.42 0.85
CA VAL A 72 -11.33 2.66 0.99
C VAL A 72 -12.11 2.42 -0.31
N PRO A 73 -11.66 2.90 -1.49
CA PRO A 73 -12.42 2.75 -2.74
C PRO A 73 -12.64 1.28 -3.12
N TYR A 74 -11.61 0.45 -2.99
CA TYR A 74 -11.68 -0.95 -3.38
C TYR A 74 -12.54 -1.78 -2.41
N SER A 75 -12.51 -1.45 -1.12
CA SER A 75 -13.42 -2.06 -0.13
C SER A 75 -14.89 -1.76 -0.47
N ILE A 76 -15.20 -0.54 -0.90
CA ILE A 76 -16.54 -0.15 -1.37
C ILE A 76 -16.89 -0.89 -2.66
N SER A 77 -15.97 -1.00 -3.63
CA SER A 77 -16.20 -1.74 -4.87
C SER A 77 -16.52 -3.21 -4.63
N MET A 78 -15.87 -3.86 -3.66
CA MET A 78 -16.13 -5.26 -3.30
C MET A 78 -17.50 -5.45 -2.66
N ILE A 79 -17.93 -4.51 -1.82
CA ILE A 79 -19.28 -4.50 -1.25
C ILE A 79 -20.31 -4.34 -2.36
N ILE A 80 -20.14 -3.35 -3.23
CA ILE A 80 -21.05 -3.09 -4.37
C ILE A 80 -21.13 -4.32 -5.27
N LEU A 81 -20.00 -4.91 -5.66
CA LEU A 81 -19.95 -6.11 -6.50
C LEU A 81 -20.70 -7.28 -5.86
N THR A 82 -20.53 -7.50 -4.55
CA THR A 82 -21.19 -8.58 -3.82
C THR A 82 -22.70 -8.36 -3.72
N VAL A 83 -23.15 -7.12 -3.49
CA VAL A 83 -24.58 -6.77 -3.52
C VAL A 83 -25.17 -6.99 -4.92
N PHE A 84 -24.49 -6.56 -5.98
CA PHE A 84 -24.93 -6.81 -7.36
C PHE A 84 -25.01 -8.30 -7.68
N TYR A 85 -24.01 -9.09 -7.26
CA TYR A 85 -24.02 -10.54 -7.41
C TYR A 85 -25.27 -11.16 -6.77
N VAL A 86 -25.55 -10.82 -5.51
CA VAL A 86 -26.74 -11.32 -4.80
C VAL A 86 -28.03 -10.94 -5.52
N LEU A 87 -28.17 -9.69 -5.97
CA LEU A 87 -29.36 -9.21 -6.66
C LEU A 87 -29.58 -9.93 -8.00
N ILE A 88 -28.54 -10.03 -8.83
CA ILE A 88 -28.63 -10.67 -10.15
C ILE A 88 -28.86 -12.18 -9.99
N SER A 89 -28.14 -12.87 -9.10
CA SER A 89 -28.30 -14.31 -8.86
C SER A 89 -29.72 -14.66 -8.39
N ASN A 90 -30.29 -13.86 -7.48
CA ASN A 90 -31.66 -14.07 -7.00
C ASN A 90 -32.72 -13.70 -8.06
N THR A 91 -32.52 -12.64 -8.85
CA THR A 91 -33.43 -12.27 -9.95
C THR A 91 -33.43 -13.32 -11.06
N LEU A 92 -32.26 -13.83 -11.42
CA LEU A 92 -32.11 -14.88 -12.42
C LEU A 92 -32.85 -16.15 -11.99
N SER A 93 -32.92 -16.42 -10.69
CA SER A 93 -33.68 -17.54 -10.16
C SER A 93 -35.19 -17.41 -10.37
N ILE A 94 -35.73 -16.19 -10.41
CA ILE A 94 -37.13 -15.93 -10.78
C ILE A 94 -37.35 -16.29 -12.26
N LEU A 95 -36.45 -15.84 -13.14
CA LEU A 95 -36.59 -16.08 -14.59
C LEU A 95 -36.59 -17.58 -14.94
N PHE A 96 -35.88 -18.40 -14.15
CA PHE A 96 -35.77 -19.84 -14.34
C PHE A 96 -36.77 -20.69 -13.54
N ILE A 97 -37.81 -20.09 -12.93
CA ILE A 97 -38.82 -20.85 -12.17
C ILE A 97 -39.46 -21.98 -13.00
N GLY A 98 -39.84 -21.71 -14.24
CA GLY A 98 -40.43 -22.71 -15.15
C GLY A 98 -39.41 -23.53 -15.95
N GLY A 99 -38.11 -23.23 -15.84
CA GLY A 99 -37.04 -23.86 -16.63
C GLY A 99 -36.47 -25.15 -16.03
N ALA A 100 -35.63 -25.85 -16.78
CA ALA A 100 -34.90 -27.03 -16.28
C ALA A 100 -33.89 -26.65 -15.19
N LEU A 101 -33.82 -27.48 -14.13
CA LEU A 101 -32.89 -27.29 -13.00
C LEU A 101 -31.42 -27.23 -13.45
N VAL A 102 -31.04 -28.06 -14.41
CA VAL A 102 -29.67 -28.08 -14.96
C VAL A 102 -29.31 -26.75 -15.62
N GLY A 103 -30.24 -26.16 -16.40
CA GLY A 103 -30.01 -24.85 -17.02
C GLY A 103 -29.82 -23.74 -15.98
N TYR A 104 -30.63 -23.77 -14.91
CA TYR A 104 -30.47 -22.85 -13.78
C TYR A 104 -29.09 -22.96 -13.13
N LEU A 105 -28.61 -24.18 -12.83
CA LEU A 105 -27.29 -24.41 -12.25
C LEU A 105 -26.16 -23.91 -13.16
N VAL A 106 -26.25 -24.17 -14.47
CA VAL A 106 -25.25 -23.69 -15.44
C VAL A 106 -25.16 -22.16 -15.41
N TRP A 107 -26.30 -21.46 -15.42
CA TRP A 107 -26.29 -20.00 -15.35
C TRP A 107 -25.75 -19.46 -14.02
N GLN A 108 -26.06 -20.10 -12.90
CA GLN A 108 -25.49 -19.73 -11.60
C GLN A 108 -23.97 -19.91 -11.56
N LEU A 109 -23.45 -21.00 -12.14
CA LEU A 109 -22.01 -21.23 -12.25
C LEU A 109 -21.33 -20.20 -13.14
N ILE A 110 -21.94 -19.81 -14.27
CA ILE A 110 -21.45 -18.73 -15.13
C ILE A 110 -21.39 -17.41 -14.36
N LEU A 111 -22.43 -17.10 -13.59
CA LEU A 111 -22.52 -15.87 -12.81
C LEU A 111 -21.47 -15.84 -11.69
N ILE A 112 -21.25 -16.96 -11.00
CA ILE A 112 -20.15 -17.11 -10.03
C ILE A 112 -18.79 -16.93 -10.70
N ALA A 113 -18.56 -17.55 -11.86
CA ALA A 113 -17.30 -17.42 -12.58
C ALA A 113 -17.03 -15.96 -12.97
N ALA A 114 -18.04 -15.26 -13.49
CA ALA A 114 -17.95 -13.84 -13.80
C ALA A 114 -17.65 -12.99 -12.55
N TYR A 115 -18.32 -13.27 -11.43
CA TYR A 115 -18.05 -12.61 -10.15
C TYR A 115 -16.60 -12.81 -9.72
N LEU A 116 -16.08 -14.04 -9.74
CA LEU A 116 -14.70 -14.35 -9.36
C LEU A 116 -13.67 -13.66 -10.25
N VAL A 117 -13.92 -13.56 -11.57
CA VAL A 117 -13.03 -12.84 -12.50
C VAL A 117 -12.98 -11.35 -12.14
N ILE A 118 -14.12 -10.70 -11.94
CA ILE A 118 -14.17 -9.27 -11.59
C ILE A 118 -13.50 -9.05 -10.22
N PHE A 119 -13.77 -9.93 -9.26
CA PHE A 119 -13.15 -9.89 -7.94
C PHE A 119 -11.62 -10.00 -8.02
N ALA A 120 -11.10 -10.92 -8.85
CA ALA A 120 -9.67 -11.09 -9.07
C ALA A 120 -9.04 -9.85 -9.75
N LEU A 121 -9.73 -9.22 -10.69
CA LEU A 121 -9.27 -7.98 -11.32
C LEU A 121 -9.14 -6.85 -10.29
N ILE A 122 -10.13 -6.68 -9.41
CA ILE A 122 -10.08 -5.68 -8.33
C ILE A 122 -8.84 -5.93 -7.45
N LEU A 123 -8.60 -7.18 -7.04
CA LEU A 123 -7.44 -7.54 -6.23
C LEU A 123 -6.10 -7.29 -6.96
N PHE A 124 -6.03 -7.56 -8.26
CA PHE A 124 -4.83 -7.30 -9.05
C PHE A 124 -4.45 -5.82 -9.09
N PHE A 125 -5.43 -4.94 -9.33
CA PHE A 125 -5.18 -3.50 -9.35
C PHE A 125 -4.79 -2.94 -7.99
N VAL A 126 -5.33 -3.52 -6.91
CA VAL A 126 -4.92 -3.15 -5.57
C VAL A 126 -3.45 -3.44 -5.33
N GLY A 127 -2.99 -4.65 -5.62
CA GLY A 127 -1.61 -5.05 -5.33
C GLY A 127 -0.59 -4.11 -5.98
N LYS A 128 -0.92 -3.61 -7.18
CA LYS A 128 -0.09 -2.63 -7.89
C LYS A 128 -0.04 -1.26 -7.20
N VAL A 129 -1.17 -0.78 -6.69
CA VAL A 129 -1.23 0.52 -5.98
C VAL A 129 -0.48 0.47 -4.65
N GLU A 130 -0.56 -0.65 -3.93
CA GLU A 130 0.20 -0.83 -2.69
C GLU A 130 1.72 -0.82 -2.96
N GLU A 131 2.18 -1.53 -3.99
CA GLU A 131 3.58 -1.54 -4.39
C GLU A 131 4.10 -0.15 -4.78
N ASP A 132 3.32 0.60 -5.56
CA ASP A 132 3.66 1.98 -5.93
C ASP A 132 3.71 2.90 -4.70
N ASN A 133 2.73 2.80 -3.78
CA ASN A 133 2.73 3.57 -2.53
C ASN A 133 3.94 3.26 -1.64
N ILE A 134 4.31 1.97 -1.48
CA ILE A 134 5.49 1.58 -0.70
C ILE A 134 6.77 2.16 -1.33
N ARG A 135 6.86 2.14 -2.67
CA ARG A 135 8.00 2.74 -3.38
C ARG A 135 8.07 4.25 -3.15
N ASP A 136 6.93 4.94 -3.25
CA ASP A 136 6.85 6.38 -3.06
C ASP A 136 7.14 6.79 -1.60
N GLU A 137 6.63 6.04 -0.62
CA GLU A 137 6.94 6.24 0.80
C GLU A 137 8.44 6.05 1.07
N LYS A 138 9.06 5.04 0.47
CA LYS A 138 10.50 4.81 0.57
C LYS A 138 11.29 5.98 -0.04
N GLU A 139 10.93 6.43 -1.25
CA GLU A 139 11.56 7.59 -1.89
C GLU A 139 11.44 8.83 -1.00
N GLN A 140 10.25 9.13 -0.47
CA GLN A 140 10.05 10.30 0.40
C GLN A 140 10.86 10.21 1.69
N ARG A 141 10.90 9.04 2.32
CA ARG A 141 11.67 8.81 3.54
C ARG A 141 13.16 9.02 3.29
N ASP A 142 13.72 8.38 2.28
CA ASP A 142 15.15 8.46 1.97
C ASP A 142 15.55 9.87 1.51
N LYS A 143 14.73 10.52 0.69
CA LYS A 143 14.91 11.92 0.30
C LYS A 143 14.91 12.86 1.51
N THR A 144 14.00 12.65 2.46
CA THR A 144 13.92 13.47 3.68
C THR A 144 15.14 13.25 4.57
N LEU A 145 15.58 12.01 4.74
CA LEU A 145 16.78 11.68 5.51
C LEU A 145 18.04 12.32 4.93
N ILE A 146 18.28 12.19 3.63
CA ILE A 146 19.43 12.83 2.97
C ILE A 146 19.40 14.35 3.13
N LYS A 147 18.23 14.99 2.96
CA LYS A 147 18.08 16.43 3.19
C LYS A 147 18.40 16.84 4.62
N LEU A 148 17.97 16.05 5.60
CA LEU A 148 18.26 16.30 7.02
C LEU A 148 19.76 16.23 7.29
N TYR A 149 20.45 15.21 6.78
CA TYR A 149 21.91 15.12 6.89
C TYR A 149 22.62 16.33 6.26
N LEU A 150 22.22 16.72 5.04
CA LEU A 150 22.81 17.90 4.39
C LEU A 150 22.57 19.19 5.20
N MET A 151 21.37 19.36 5.77
CA MET A 151 21.06 20.54 6.59
C MET A 151 21.90 20.56 7.88
N ASN A 152 22.05 19.42 8.55
CA ASN A 152 22.86 19.30 9.75
C ASN A 152 24.34 19.58 9.48
N ILE A 153 24.87 19.03 8.38
CA ILE A 153 26.26 19.26 7.95
C ILE A 153 26.47 20.75 7.61
N GLU A 154 25.53 21.38 6.90
CA GLU A 154 25.60 22.80 6.56
C GLU A 154 25.60 23.69 7.81
N ALA A 155 24.73 23.40 8.78
CA ALA A 155 24.70 24.13 10.05
C ALA A 155 26.01 23.97 10.82
N ALA A 156 26.52 22.73 10.94
CA ALA A 156 27.77 22.45 11.65
C ALA A 156 28.99 23.10 10.98
N LEU A 157 29.00 23.24 9.65
CA LEU A 157 30.04 23.96 8.92
C LEU A 157 29.93 25.48 9.11
N GLY A 158 28.71 26.02 9.12
CA GLY A 158 28.48 27.46 9.35
C GLY A 158 28.93 27.93 10.73
N GLU A 159 28.85 27.09 11.76
CA GLU A 159 29.33 27.42 13.11
C GLU A 159 30.87 27.48 13.21
N LYS A 160 31.61 26.92 12.23
CA LYS A 160 33.07 26.79 12.24
C LYS A 160 33.80 27.76 11.31
N GLU A 161 33.14 28.83 10.85
CA GLU A 161 33.55 29.73 9.76
C GLU A 161 34.87 30.54 9.92
N ASN A 162 35.71 30.31 10.92
CA ASN A 162 36.84 31.20 11.26
C ASN A 162 38.24 30.78 10.74
N GLY A 163 38.36 30.01 9.66
CA GLY A 163 39.68 29.63 9.09
C GLY A 163 39.70 29.30 7.59
N GLU A 164 40.85 29.46 6.93
CA GLU A 164 41.03 29.13 5.50
C GLU A 164 40.71 27.65 5.18
N GLU A 165 41.03 26.73 6.09
CA GLU A 165 40.74 25.30 5.94
C GLU A 165 39.23 25.01 5.99
N ALA A 166 38.47 25.75 6.80
CA ALA A 166 37.02 25.64 6.86
C ALA A 166 36.37 26.09 5.53
N SER A 167 36.97 27.06 4.83
CA SER A 167 36.51 27.54 3.51
C SER A 167 36.64 26.46 2.43
N ARG A 168 37.73 25.68 2.45
CA ARG A 168 37.94 24.57 1.50
C ARG A 168 36.91 23.45 1.71
N ILE A 169 36.70 23.03 2.96
CA ILE A 169 35.67 22.05 3.32
C ILE A 169 34.27 22.52 2.90
N LEU A 170 33.94 23.78 3.18
CA LEU A 170 32.65 24.35 2.82
C LEU A 170 32.42 24.32 1.30
N THR A 171 33.46 24.57 0.51
CA THR A 171 33.40 24.52 -0.95
C THR A 171 33.15 23.10 -1.46
N LEU A 172 33.86 22.11 -0.91
CA LEU A 172 33.65 20.69 -1.22
C LEU A 172 32.23 20.25 -0.85
N PHE A 173 31.75 20.65 0.32
CA PHE A 173 30.40 20.36 0.78
C PHE A 173 29.34 21.01 -0.12
N LYS A 174 29.47 22.28 -0.50
CA LYS A 174 28.56 22.95 -1.43
C LYS A 174 28.49 22.20 -2.76
N SER A 175 29.63 21.78 -3.30
CA SER A 175 29.68 20.99 -4.53
C SER A 175 28.99 19.62 -4.39
N LEU A 176 29.19 18.93 -3.26
CA LEU A 176 28.48 17.68 -2.96
C LEU A 176 26.97 17.88 -2.85
N LYS A 177 26.54 18.91 -2.09
CA LYS A 177 25.13 19.26 -1.88
C LYS A 177 24.43 19.58 -3.19
N GLU A 178 25.05 20.39 -4.04
CA GLU A 178 24.55 20.69 -5.39
C GLU A 178 24.38 19.42 -6.22
N ARG A 179 25.39 18.54 -6.21
CA ARG A 179 25.33 17.28 -6.98
C ARG A 179 24.23 16.35 -6.48
N ILE A 180 24.08 16.19 -5.17
CA ILE A 180 23.00 15.39 -4.58
C ILE A 180 21.62 15.95 -4.97
N ASN A 181 21.44 17.28 -4.91
CA ASN A 181 20.18 17.93 -5.29
C ASN A 181 19.88 17.83 -6.79
N ALA A 182 20.92 17.79 -7.64
CA ALA A 182 20.78 17.59 -9.08
C ALA A 182 20.58 16.12 -9.49
N SER A 183 20.96 15.18 -8.63
CA SER A 183 20.85 13.75 -8.89
C SER A 183 19.39 13.26 -8.80
N THR A 184 19.13 12.05 -9.32
CA THR A 184 17.83 11.42 -9.12
C THR A 184 17.51 11.22 -7.64
N PRO A 185 16.24 11.38 -7.20
CA PRO A 185 15.88 11.20 -5.79
C PRO A 185 16.34 9.84 -5.24
N PHE A 186 16.87 9.84 -4.01
CA PHE A 186 17.26 8.62 -3.29
C PHE A 186 16.01 7.78 -2.99
N GLY A 187 16.14 6.46 -3.05
CA GLY A 187 15.03 5.53 -2.85
C GLY A 187 14.13 5.32 -4.07
N ARG A 188 14.27 6.11 -5.14
CA ARG A 188 13.46 5.98 -6.37
C ARG A 188 13.75 4.71 -7.17
N ILE A 189 15.01 4.27 -7.18
CA ILE A 189 15.47 3.12 -7.95
C ILE A 189 15.56 1.91 -7.01
N THR A 190 14.50 1.10 -6.97
CA THR A 190 14.41 -0.07 -6.09
C THR A 190 14.90 -1.36 -6.72
N ASN A 191 14.95 -1.43 -8.04
CA ASN A 191 15.16 -2.68 -8.78
C ASN A 191 16.62 -2.90 -9.23
N ASN A 192 17.55 -2.07 -8.75
CA ASN A 192 18.98 -2.18 -9.06
C ASN A 192 19.79 -2.26 -7.75
N PHE A 193 20.30 -3.45 -7.43
CA PHE A 193 21.09 -3.69 -6.22
C PHE A 193 22.36 -2.83 -6.15
N ALA A 194 23.00 -2.53 -7.27
CA ALA A 194 24.21 -1.69 -7.29
C ALA A 194 23.89 -0.24 -6.92
N VAL A 195 22.74 0.28 -7.37
CA VAL A 195 22.27 1.62 -6.97
C VAL A 195 21.94 1.65 -5.48
N LEU A 196 21.28 0.62 -4.96
CA LEU A 196 20.95 0.52 -3.53
C LEU A 196 22.21 0.49 -2.65
N ASP A 197 23.23 -0.27 -3.04
CA ASP A 197 24.51 -0.33 -2.31
C ASP A 197 25.23 1.04 -2.30
N LEU A 198 25.21 1.76 -3.43
CA LEU A 198 25.75 3.11 -3.50
C LEU A 198 24.97 4.11 -2.63
N GLU A 199 23.63 4.04 -2.64
CA GLU A 199 22.80 4.90 -1.79
C GLU A 199 23.07 4.68 -0.30
N GLU A 200 23.23 3.43 0.14
CA GLU A 200 23.58 3.12 1.53
C GLU A 200 25.00 3.60 1.90
N LYS A 201 25.98 3.46 1.00
CA LYS A 201 27.33 4.00 1.21
C LYS A 201 27.32 5.53 1.33
N ILE A 202 26.55 6.21 0.48
CA ILE A 202 26.38 7.67 0.55
C ILE A 202 25.77 8.07 1.90
N LYS A 203 24.71 7.38 2.35
CA LYS A 203 24.09 7.64 3.66
C LYS A 203 25.10 7.48 4.80
N ARG A 204 25.88 6.39 4.82
CA ARG A 204 26.90 6.14 5.84
C ARG A 204 27.99 7.21 5.85
N ASN A 205 28.45 7.65 4.68
CA ASN A 205 29.43 8.71 4.60
C ASN A 205 28.87 10.04 5.11
N LEU A 206 27.61 10.39 4.78
CA LEU A 206 26.97 11.61 5.30
C LEU A 206 26.85 11.58 6.83
N ILE A 207 26.51 10.43 7.42
CA ILE A 207 26.51 10.24 8.88
C ILE A 207 27.92 10.47 9.44
N SER A 208 28.94 9.86 8.84
CA SER A 208 30.33 9.98 9.29
C SER A 208 30.83 11.43 9.21
N ILE A 209 30.48 12.15 8.13
CA ILE A 209 30.76 13.58 7.96
C ILE A 209 30.11 14.40 9.09
N GLU A 210 28.83 14.13 9.38
CA GLU A 210 28.13 14.81 10.48
C GLU A 210 28.77 14.51 11.85
N GLU A 211 29.19 13.28 12.09
CA GLU A 211 29.85 12.87 13.34
C GLU A 211 31.21 13.54 13.53
N ILE A 212 32.05 13.57 12.49
CA ILE A 212 33.35 14.25 12.53
C ILE A 212 33.17 15.75 12.81
N LEU A 213 32.15 16.38 12.23
CA LEU A 213 31.87 17.79 12.44
C LEU A 213 31.42 18.14 13.87
N LYS A 214 30.93 17.17 14.65
CA LYS A 214 30.56 17.37 16.07
C LYS A 214 31.76 17.41 17.01
N ILE A 215 32.94 16.99 16.57
CA ILE A 215 34.17 16.96 17.35
C ILE A 215 35.03 18.19 16.99
N ASP A 216 35.98 18.57 17.83
CA ASP A 216 36.99 19.58 17.50
C ASP A 216 37.79 19.15 16.27
N LEU A 217 37.95 20.08 15.32
CA LEU A 217 38.66 19.85 14.08
C LEU A 217 40.16 19.95 14.34
N ASN A 218 40.88 18.87 14.11
CA ASN A 218 42.34 18.83 14.00
C ASN A 218 42.72 18.47 12.55
N GLU A 219 44.01 18.54 12.21
CA GLU A 219 44.50 18.24 10.86
C GLU A 219 44.07 16.84 10.36
N ASP A 220 44.10 15.82 11.22
CA ASP A 220 43.72 14.44 10.86
C ASP A 220 42.22 14.34 10.48
N ASN A 221 41.35 14.95 11.30
CA ASN A 221 39.91 14.97 11.10
C ASN A 221 39.52 15.80 9.86
N LEU A 222 40.26 16.89 9.58
CA LEU A 222 40.05 17.71 8.38
C LEU A 222 40.40 16.93 7.12
N LEU A 223 41.52 16.21 7.12
CA LEU A 223 41.94 15.40 5.97
C LEU A 223 40.96 14.24 5.74
N GLU A 224 40.48 13.60 6.80
CA GLU A 224 39.44 12.58 6.71
C GLU A 224 38.13 13.16 6.14
N LEU A 225 37.73 14.36 6.59
CA LEU A 225 36.54 15.05 6.12
C LEU A 225 36.62 15.41 4.63
N GLU A 226 37.75 15.92 4.15
CA GLU A 226 38.00 16.18 2.72
C GLU A 226 37.81 14.90 1.90
N LYS A 227 38.45 13.81 2.34
CA LYS A 227 38.37 12.51 1.67
C LYS A 227 36.95 11.95 1.65
N LEU A 228 36.21 12.08 2.75
CA LEU A 228 34.81 11.63 2.82
C LEU A 228 33.90 12.46 1.91
N LEU A 229 34.05 13.78 1.87
CA LEU A 229 33.24 14.64 0.99
C LEU A 229 33.48 14.31 -0.48
N GLU A 230 34.74 14.14 -0.89
CA GLU A 230 35.10 13.83 -2.27
C GLU A 230 34.72 12.39 -2.65
N SER A 231 34.95 11.42 -1.76
CA SER A 231 34.50 10.04 -1.95
C SER A 231 32.98 9.96 -2.11
N THR A 232 32.23 10.69 -1.27
CA THR A 232 30.76 10.73 -1.34
C THR A 232 30.29 11.35 -2.66
N LYS A 233 30.93 12.43 -3.12
CA LYS A 233 30.63 13.03 -4.42
C LYS A 233 30.85 12.04 -5.57
N ASN A 234 31.94 11.29 -5.53
CA ASN A 234 32.22 10.25 -6.53
C ASN A 234 31.19 9.11 -6.49
N LEU A 235 30.74 8.70 -5.30
CA LEU A 235 29.65 7.72 -5.17
C LEU A 235 28.34 8.23 -5.79
N VAL A 236 28.01 9.53 -5.63
CA VAL A 236 26.83 10.14 -6.27
C VAL A 236 26.97 10.12 -7.80
N ILE A 237 28.15 10.46 -8.33
CA ILE A 237 28.41 10.39 -9.78
C ILE A 237 28.30 8.96 -10.31
N ASN A 238 28.85 7.97 -9.60
CA ASN A 238 28.75 6.56 -9.96
C ASN A 238 27.31 6.05 -9.90
N ARG A 239 26.52 6.53 -8.93
CA ARG A 239 25.09 6.21 -8.85
C ARG A 239 24.35 6.75 -10.07
N GLU A 240 24.66 7.97 -10.50
CA GLU A 240 24.06 8.56 -11.69
C GLU A 240 24.43 7.83 -12.98
N SER A 241 25.66 7.35 -13.12
CA SER A 241 26.06 6.59 -14.32
C SER A 241 25.33 5.24 -14.41
N LEU A 242 25.03 4.61 -13.28
CA LEU A 242 24.22 3.38 -13.21
C LEU A 242 22.72 3.62 -13.44
N ASN A 243 22.29 4.88 -13.47
CA ASN A 243 20.91 5.26 -13.76
C ASN A 243 20.65 5.51 -15.26
N ILE A 244 21.69 5.50 -16.10
CA ILE A 244 21.54 5.67 -17.55
C ILE A 244 21.14 4.32 -18.16
N LYS A 245 19.91 4.27 -18.69
CA LYS A 245 19.41 3.23 -19.61
C LYS A 245 19.60 3.69 -21.05
#